data_AF-A0A2D7HLA7-F1
#
_entry.id   AF-A0A2D7HLA7-F1
#
_cell.length_a   1.000
_cell.length_b   1.000
_cell.length_c   1.000
_cell.angle_alpha   90.00
_cell.angle_beta   90.00
_cell.angle_gamma   90.00
#
_symmetry.space_group_name_H-M   'P 1'
#
loop_
_entity.id
_entity.type
_entity.pdbx_description
1 polymer ?
#
loop_
_entity_poly.entity_id
_entity_poly.type
_entity_poly.pdbx_seq_one_letter_code
_entity_poly.pdbx_strand_id
1 'polypeptide(L)'
;IRPDVPSELVELIHELLEKSPADRPPTALAVMNRLKAMKAGLDRIQTVAAEGSITEERPLGKHGLSSLEDIRTGSHGDDTGIAVGDGTGPDGSPTPGRELNSDGSDDLIIVSPEEPTVMSVGNVGPTRLIEEAKGGDDELAANTHFQAVNEPKAESSVFANRHAWKDQNLVGWAKLIAMTTCLILGAVLFFWAMQTPSPNELYIDALSGNTTAMQAFLQLYPDDARFTEVKDLQMAVKLRGVLKRLNAQNKLGITVLSPSEESFVSVMQGRDLNPTQAAAKIVQWLNVYDSEPENADRELGELIEMAKREQQRLLERAPLNAIDQRAGNLLKRIRRASESDDPEQVKKELNGIIDTFSEIAWAKPAVEEASRKLNALKTVKGKGEVSDTEVQPSKE
;
A
#
# COMPACT_ATOMS: atom_id res chain seq x y z
N ILE A 1 -32.94 14.12 1.19
CA ILE A 1 -32.04 13.08 0.62
C ILE A 1 -30.99 13.83 -0.17
N ARG A 2 -29.69 13.64 0.11
CA ARG A 2 -28.63 14.27 -0.69
C ARG A 2 -28.70 13.68 -2.11
N PRO A 3 -28.60 14.49 -3.19
CA PRO A 3 -28.71 13.99 -4.56
C PRO A 3 -27.57 13.02 -4.96
N ASP A 4 -26.50 12.98 -4.17
CA ASP A 4 -25.29 12.19 -4.46
C ASP A 4 -25.34 10.75 -3.92
N VAL A 5 -26.45 10.33 -3.31
CA VAL A 5 -26.58 8.97 -2.76
C VAL A 5 -27.22 8.05 -3.81
N PRO A 6 -26.58 6.93 -4.18
CA PRO A 6 -27.16 5.98 -5.12
C PRO A 6 -28.51 5.46 -4.60
N SER A 7 -29.52 5.46 -5.46
CA SER A 7 -30.90 5.08 -5.11
C SER A 7 -31.00 3.66 -4.55
N GLU A 8 -30.15 2.74 -5.01
CA GLU A 8 -30.09 1.36 -4.50
C GLU A 8 -29.67 1.26 -3.03
N LEU A 9 -28.84 2.18 -2.54
CA LEU A 9 -28.46 2.21 -1.12
C LEU A 9 -29.64 2.68 -0.27
N VAL A 10 -30.41 3.64 -0.79
CA VAL A 10 -31.62 4.12 -0.13
C VAL A 10 -32.65 3.01 -0.05
N GLU A 11 -32.85 2.24 -1.12
CA GLU A 11 -33.75 1.09 -1.14
C GLU A 11 -33.33 0.00 -0.14
N LEU A 12 -32.04 -0.35 -0.09
CA LEU A 12 -31.52 -1.32 0.88
C LEU A 12 -31.72 -0.87 2.35
N ILE A 13 -31.61 0.42 2.63
CA ILE A 13 -31.88 0.98 3.95
C ILE A 13 -33.37 0.89 4.29
N HIS A 14 -34.27 1.11 3.32
CA HIS A 14 -35.71 0.95 3.53
C HIS A 14 -36.08 -0.52 3.81
N GLU A 15 -35.53 -1.47 3.04
CA GLU A 15 -35.72 -2.91 3.25
C GLU A 15 -35.21 -3.35 4.65
N LEU A 16 -34.09 -2.79 5.12
CA LEU A 16 -33.54 -3.09 6.46
C LEU A 16 -34.38 -2.50 7.61
N LEU A 17 -35.06 -1.40 7.35
CA LEU A 17 -35.92 -0.71 8.31
C LEU A 17 -37.39 -1.16 8.23
N GLU A 18 -37.71 -2.12 7.35
CA GLU A 18 -39.08 -2.58 7.20
C GLU A 18 -39.62 -3.15 8.52
N LYS A 19 -40.86 -2.80 8.85
CA LYS A 19 -41.44 -3.13 10.15
C LYS A 19 -41.72 -4.63 10.30
N SER A 20 -42.03 -5.30 9.18
CA SER A 20 -42.25 -6.74 9.10
C SER A 20 -40.92 -7.45 8.85
N PRO A 21 -40.59 -8.51 9.62
CA PRO A 21 -39.34 -9.25 9.43
C PRO A 21 -39.34 -10.12 8.15
N ALA A 22 -40.51 -10.43 7.59
CA ALA A 22 -40.62 -11.24 6.36
C ALA A 22 -40.21 -10.47 5.10
N ASP A 23 -40.30 -9.15 5.15
CA ASP A 23 -39.98 -8.23 4.04
C ASP A 23 -38.52 -7.73 4.12
N ARG A 24 -37.81 -8.07 5.20
CA ARG A 24 -36.38 -7.77 5.34
C ARG A 24 -35.54 -8.77 4.55
N PRO A 25 -34.35 -8.39 4.06
CA PRO A 25 -33.43 -9.32 3.44
C PRO A 25 -33.12 -10.47 4.42
N PRO A 26 -33.24 -11.73 3.99
CA PRO A 26 -33.29 -12.89 4.89
C PRO A 26 -31.98 -13.15 5.63
N THR A 27 -30.86 -12.61 5.13
CA THR A 27 -29.53 -12.80 5.74
C THR A 27 -28.63 -11.57 5.56
N ALA A 28 -27.75 -11.36 6.54
CA ALA A 28 -26.69 -10.34 6.45
C ALA A 28 -25.73 -10.59 5.25
N LEU A 29 -25.62 -11.84 4.80
CA LEU A 29 -24.81 -12.23 3.64
C LEU A 29 -25.39 -11.65 2.34
N ALA A 30 -26.71 -11.68 2.17
CA ALA A 30 -27.38 -11.06 1.02
C ALA A 30 -27.13 -9.55 0.96
N VAL A 31 -27.19 -8.87 2.12
CA VAL A 31 -26.88 -7.44 2.26
C VAL A 31 -25.42 -7.16 1.88
N MET A 32 -24.48 -7.96 2.38
CA MET A 32 -23.05 -7.80 2.07
C MET A 32 -22.76 -8.00 0.57
N ASN A 33 -23.39 -8.97 -0.07
CA ASN A 33 -23.23 -9.21 -1.50
C ASN A 33 -23.78 -8.05 -2.34
N ARG A 34 -24.94 -7.48 -1.97
CA ARG A 34 -25.53 -6.31 -2.64
C ARG A 34 -24.65 -5.07 -2.48
N LEU A 35 -24.09 -4.83 -1.30
CA LEU A 35 -23.13 -3.73 -1.06
C LEU A 35 -21.82 -3.91 -1.86
N LYS A 36 -21.30 -5.14 -1.97
CA LYS A 36 -20.12 -5.43 -2.79
C LYS A 36 -20.37 -5.18 -4.27
N ALA A 37 -21.52 -5.61 -4.80
CA ALA A 37 -21.91 -5.36 -6.18
C ALA A 37 -22.04 -3.86 -6.47
N MET A 38 -22.65 -3.10 -5.56
CA MET A 38 -22.78 -1.64 -5.68
C MET A 38 -21.43 -0.93 -5.67
N LYS A 39 -20.50 -1.33 -4.78
CA LYS A 39 -19.14 -0.81 -4.76
C LYS A 39 -18.41 -1.08 -6.08
N ALA A 40 -18.50 -2.31 -6.60
CA ALA A 40 -17.87 -2.68 -7.86
C ALA A 40 -18.44 -1.89 -9.05
N GLY A 41 -19.74 -1.59 -9.04
CA GLY A 41 -20.37 -0.71 -10.02
C GLY A 41 -19.84 0.73 -9.97
N LEU A 42 -19.68 1.28 -8.77
CA LEU A 42 -19.17 2.64 -8.58
C LEU A 42 -17.70 2.77 -9.03
N ASP A 43 -16.86 1.82 -8.66
CA ASP A 43 -15.45 1.76 -9.07
C ASP A 43 -15.34 1.71 -10.61
N ARG A 44 -16.23 0.95 -11.28
CA ARG A 44 -16.28 0.86 -12.75
C ARG A 44 -16.72 2.17 -13.42
N ILE A 45 -17.70 2.88 -12.87
CA ILE A 45 -18.14 4.18 -13.40
C ILE A 45 -16.99 5.21 -13.27
N GLN A 46 -16.24 5.16 -12.17
CA GLN A 46 -15.10 6.05 -11.96
C GLN A 46 -13.97 5.79 -12.96
N THR A 47 -13.71 4.53 -13.33
CA THR A 47 -12.72 4.20 -14.36
C THR A 47 -13.18 4.61 -15.77
N VAL A 48 -14.45 4.41 -16.12
CA VAL A 48 -14.97 4.77 -17.46
C VAL A 48 -15.07 6.29 -17.63
N ALA A 49 -15.42 7.04 -16.58
CA ALA A 49 -15.43 8.50 -16.62
C ALA A 49 -14.03 9.11 -16.79
N ALA A 50 -12.98 8.42 -16.32
CA ALA A 50 -11.58 8.85 -16.53
C ALA A 50 -11.10 8.58 -17.97
N GLU A 51 -11.60 7.53 -18.63
CA GLU A 51 -11.21 7.15 -19.99
C GLU A 51 -12.00 7.88 -21.08
N GLY A 52 -13.24 8.30 -20.82
CA GLY A 52 -14.09 9.03 -21.78
C GLY A 52 -13.71 10.50 -22.03
N SER A 53 -12.70 11.03 -21.35
CA SER A 53 -12.30 12.45 -21.40
C SER A 53 -11.22 12.79 -22.45
N ILE A 54 -10.73 11.83 -23.24
CA ILE A 54 -9.54 12.01 -24.10
C ILE A 54 -9.86 12.15 -25.60
N THR A 55 -11.12 12.09 -26.02
CA THR A 55 -11.45 12.14 -27.47
C THR A 55 -12.51 13.19 -27.79
N GLU A 56 -12.14 14.47 -27.70
CA GLU A 56 -12.80 15.53 -28.46
C GLU A 56 -11.75 16.28 -29.30
N GLU A 57 -11.27 15.62 -30.35
CA GLU A 57 -10.62 16.30 -31.47
C GLU A 57 -11.68 17.09 -32.23
N ARG A 58 -11.65 18.42 -32.05
CA ARG A 58 -12.46 19.36 -32.82
C ARG A 58 -11.73 19.71 -34.13
N PRO A 59 -12.33 19.47 -35.31
CA PRO A 59 -11.68 19.78 -36.57
C PRO A 59 -11.73 21.29 -36.87
N LEU A 60 -10.60 21.80 -37.37
CA LEU A 60 -10.41 23.16 -37.87
C LEU A 60 -11.47 23.53 -38.94
N GLY A 61 -12.27 24.54 -38.64
CA GLY A 61 -13.00 25.33 -39.63
C GLY A 61 -12.34 26.69 -39.81
N LYS A 62 -11.57 26.86 -40.90
CA LYS A 62 -11.17 28.17 -41.41
C LYS A 62 -12.33 28.79 -42.18
N HIS A 63 -12.94 29.85 -41.66
CA HIS A 63 -13.55 30.91 -42.46
C HIS A 63 -13.42 32.23 -41.71
N GLY A 64 -12.96 33.26 -42.42
CA GLY A 64 -12.52 34.53 -41.84
C GLY A 64 -13.56 35.64 -41.84
N LEU A 65 -12.99 36.82 -41.52
CA LEU A 65 -13.45 38.19 -41.75
C LEU A 65 -14.40 38.83 -40.73
N SER A 66 -13.83 39.85 -40.06
CA SER A 66 -14.33 41.22 -39.90
C SER A 66 -14.82 41.69 -38.52
N SER A 67 -14.45 42.95 -38.25
CA SER A 67 -14.93 43.89 -37.21
C SER A 67 -14.27 43.73 -35.84
N LEU A 68 -13.28 44.54 -35.42
CA LEU A 68 -13.18 46.00 -35.30
C LEU A 68 -14.11 46.56 -34.21
N GLU A 69 -13.46 47.33 -33.33
CA GLU A 69 -13.95 48.08 -32.16
C GLU A 69 -14.20 47.28 -30.88
N ASP A 70 -14.08 47.83 -29.68
CA ASP A 70 -13.39 48.97 -29.06
C ASP A 70 -13.94 48.89 -27.61
N ILE A 71 -13.12 49.11 -26.59
CA ILE A 71 -13.50 49.71 -25.29
C ILE A 71 -12.30 49.56 -24.35
N ARG A 72 -11.61 50.69 -24.29
CA ARG A 72 -10.77 51.20 -23.20
C ARG A 72 -11.43 51.02 -21.83
N THR A 73 -10.63 50.71 -20.82
CA THR A 73 -10.49 51.41 -19.50
C THR A 73 -9.88 50.39 -18.53
N GLY A 74 -8.78 50.60 -17.81
CA GLY A 74 -7.97 51.77 -17.51
C GLY A 74 -7.35 51.53 -16.14
N SER A 75 -6.29 52.28 -15.83
CA SER A 75 -5.71 52.50 -14.48
C SER A 75 -4.68 51.45 -14.00
N HIS A 76 -3.50 51.75 -13.46
CA HIS A 76 -2.72 52.98 -13.22
C HIS A 76 -1.44 52.58 -12.43
N GLY A 77 -0.31 53.23 -12.72
CA GLY A 77 0.92 53.31 -11.89
C GLY A 77 1.86 52.10 -12.01
N ASP A 78 3.19 52.21 -12.07
CA ASP A 78 4.14 53.33 -12.02
C ASP A 78 5.50 52.67 -12.43
N ASP A 79 6.07 53.02 -13.57
CA ASP A 79 7.18 53.99 -13.76
C ASP A 79 8.50 53.66 -13.04
N THR A 80 9.51 53.36 -13.88
CA THR A 80 10.97 53.60 -13.83
C THR A 80 11.65 52.46 -14.59
N GLY A 81 12.11 52.60 -15.84
CA GLY A 81 12.83 53.72 -16.43
C GLY A 81 14.32 53.43 -16.35
N ILE A 82 14.89 52.72 -17.35
CA ILE A 82 16.29 52.83 -17.81
C ILE A 82 16.33 52.38 -19.27
N ALA A 83 17.09 53.12 -20.04
CA ALA A 83 17.03 53.24 -21.48
C ALA A 83 18.25 52.63 -22.19
N VAL A 84 18.13 52.60 -23.53
CA VAL A 84 19.19 52.62 -24.55
C VAL A 84 19.90 51.30 -24.86
N GLY A 85 19.81 50.92 -26.14
CA GLY A 85 20.66 49.91 -26.76
C GLY A 85 20.23 49.55 -28.18
N ASP A 86 20.13 50.55 -29.05
CA ASP A 86 19.94 50.43 -30.50
C ASP A 86 21.15 49.74 -31.17
N GLY A 87 20.90 48.86 -32.14
CA GLY A 87 21.91 47.98 -32.71
C GLY A 87 21.41 47.26 -33.96
N THR A 88 21.10 48.07 -34.98
CA THR A 88 20.67 47.66 -36.32
C THR A 88 21.88 47.17 -37.14
N GLY A 89 21.78 46.00 -37.82
CA GLY A 89 22.63 45.71 -38.98
C GLY A 89 22.77 44.22 -39.36
N PRO A 90 22.89 43.87 -40.65
CA PRO A 90 22.14 42.76 -41.24
C PRO A 90 22.97 41.70 -42.00
N ASP A 91 22.25 40.68 -42.46
CA ASP A 91 22.41 39.95 -43.74
C ASP A 91 23.34 38.71 -43.80
N GLY A 92 22.86 37.67 -44.53
CA GLY A 92 23.68 36.55 -45.02
C GLY A 92 23.20 35.11 -44.70
N SER A 93 22.22 34.60 -45.46
CA SER A 93 22.06 33.15 -45.77
C SER A 93 23.27 32.63 -46.61
N PRO A 94 23.53 31.31 -46.83
CA PRO A 94 22.58 30.19 -46.95
C PRO A 94 23.03 28.78 -46.44
N THR A 95 22.05 27.86 -46.42
CA THR A 95 22.13 26.38 -46.37
C THR A 95 23.01 25.80 -47.52
N PRO A 96 23.53 24.54 -47.48
CA PRO A 96 22.68 23.33 -47.59
C PRO A 96 23.18 22.01 -46.92
N GLY A 97 22.20 21.15 -46.59
CA GLY A 97 22.17 19.71 -46.95
C GLY A 97 23.08 18.70 -46.25
N ARG A 98 22.49 17.76 -45.51
CA ARG A 98 22.81 16.33 -45.68
C ARG A 98 21.71 15.40 -45.13
N GLU A 99 21.20 14.58 -46.03
CA GLU A 99 20.39 13.38 -45.83
C GLU A 99 21.18 12.29 -45.08
N LEU A 100 20.52 11.54 -44.20
CA LEU A 100 20.80 10.12 -44.00
C LEU A 100 19.50 9.38 -43.64
N ASN A 101 19.25 8.35 -44.43
CA ASN A 101 18.22 7.33 -44.32
C ASN A 101 18.39 6.44 -43.08
N SER A 102 17.29 5.86 -42.57
CA SER A 102 17.12 4.45 -42.12
C SER A 102 15.75 4.40 -41.44
N ASP A 103 14.69 3.82 -41.99
CA ASP A 103 14.44 2.42 -42.37
C ASP A 103 14.50 1.44 -41.18
N GLY A 104 13.43 0.64 -41.03
CA GLY A 104 13.16 -0.28 -39.91
C GLY A 104 11.96 0.17 -39.03
N SER A 105 10.69 0.00 -39.41
CA SER A 105 9.96 -1.27 -39.52
C SER A 105 10.13 -2.16 -38.29
N ASP A 106 9.25 -2.00 -37.29
CA ASP A 106 8.74 -3.12 -36.49
C ASP A 106 7.26 -2.87 -36.16
N ASP A 107 6.45 -3.39 -37.08
CA ASP A 107 5.00 -3.52 -37.00
C ASP A 107 4.67 -4.60 -35.97
N LEU A 108 4.38 -4.19 -34.73
CA LEU A 108 3.94 -5.11 -33.68
C LEU A 108 2.42 -5.29 -33.80
N ILE A 109 2.02 -6.32 -34.56
CA ILE A 109 0.65 -6.84 -34.56
C ILE A 109 0.32 -7.31 -33.14
N ILE A 110 -0.44 -6.52 -32.39
CA ILE A 110 -1.09 -6.96 -31.16
C ILE A 110 -2.29 -7.81 -31.59
N VAL A 111 -2.07 -9.12 -31.65
CA VAL A 111 -3.13 -10.12 -31.71
C VAL A 111 -3.91 -10.04 -30.40
N SER A 112 -5.12 -9.49 -30.46
CA SER A 112 -6.11 -9.61 -29.39
C SER A 112 -6.37 -11.09 -29.09
N PRO A 113 -6.18 -11.57 -27.85
CA PRO A 113 -6.70 -12.86 -27.48
C PRO A 113 -8.22 -12.78 -27.41
N GLU A 114 -8.85 -13.64 -28.20
CA GLU A 114 -10.28 -13.88 -28.24
C GLU A 114 -10.86 -14.09 -26.83
N GLU A 115 -12.04 -13.50 -26.64
CA GLU A 115 -12.88 -13.62 -25.45
C GLU A 115 -13.21 -15.11 -25.17
N PRO A 116 -13.00 -15.62 -23.94
CA PRO A 116 -13.58 -16.90 -23.57
C PRO A 116 -15.09 -16.70 -23.38
N THR A 117 -15.83 -17.12 -24.41
CA THR A 117 -17.27 -17.35 -24.36
C THR A 117 -17.56 -18.32 -23.21
N VAL A 118 -18.06 -17.81 -22.08
CA VAL A 118 -18.50 -18.66 -20.97
C VAL A 118 -19.80 -19.33 -21.38
N MET A 119 -19.70 -20.63 -21.66
CA MET A 119 -20.85 -21.49 -21.90
C MET A 119 -21.74 -21.50 -20.65
N SER A 120 -22.97 -21.03 -20.85
CA SER A 120 -24.12 -21.27 -19.99
C SER A 120 -24.43 -22.77 -19.98
N VAL A 121 -23.92 -23.50 -18.98
CA VAL A 121 -24.39 -24.86 -18.68
C VAL A 121 -25.63 -24.73 -17.82
N GLY A 122 -26.77 -24.84 -18.47
CA GLY A 122 -28.02 -25.14 -17.80
C GLY A 122 -27.92 -26.50 -17.13
N ASN A 123 -28.31 -26.57 -15.86
CA ASN A 123 -28.69 -27.82 -15.25
C ASN A 123 -30.16 -27.71 -14.82
N VAL A 124 -30.95 -28.44 -15.60
CA VAL A 124 -32.39 -28.63 -15.49
C VAL A 124 -32.62 -29.84 -14.60
N GLY A 125 -33.57 -29.76 -13.67
CA GLY A 125 -34.32 -30.93 -13.20
C GLY A 125 -34.69 -30.93 -11.71
N PRO A 126 -35.80 -31.56 -11.29
CA PRO A 126 -37.00 -31.86 -12.06
C PRO A 126 -38.29 -31.34 -11.40
N THR A 127 -39.27 -31.16 -12.27
CA THR A 127 -40.70 -30.98 -12.05
C THR A 127 -41.33 -32.00 -11.09
N ARG A 128 -42.09 -31.48 -10.12
CA ARG A 128 -43.39 -32.01 -9.67
C ARG A 128 -44.30 -30.78 -9.54
N LEU A 129 -45.11 -30.41 -10.53
CA LEU A 129 -46.45 -30.95 -10.80
C LEU A 129 -47.13 -31.42 -9.52
N ILE A 130 -48.03 -30.59 -8.99
CA ILE A 130 -49.39 -30.94 -8.52
C ILE A 130 -50.15 -29.64 -8.17
N GLU A 131 -51.26 -29.48 -8.88
CA GLU A 131 -52.55 -28.84 -8.55
C GLU A 131 -52.66 -27.35 -8.17
N GLU A 132 -53.24 -26.61 -9.12
CA GLU A 132 -54.31 -25.65 -8.88
C GLU A 132 -55.39 -26.21 -7.95
N ALA A 133 -55.72 -25.49 -6.88
CA ALA A 133 -57.05 -25.51 -6.27
C ALA A 133 -57.37 -24.13 -5.68
N LYS A 134 -57.93 -23.31 -6.57
CA LYS A 134 -59.03 -22.36 -6.37
C LYS A 134 -59.64 -22.31 -4.97
N GLY A 135 -59.77 -21.07 -4.48
CA GLY A 135 -60.37 -20.73 -3.20
C GLY A 135 -61.80 -21.24 -2.99
N GLY A 136 -62.08 -21.46 -1.71
CA GLY A 136 -63.38 -21.66 -1.12
C GLY A 136 -63.26 -21.28 0.34
N ASP A 137 -63.91 -20.18 0.70
CA ASP A 137 -64.16 -19.76 2.07
C ASP A 137 -65.00 -20.83 2.75
N ASP A 138 -64.59 -21.29 3.93
CA ASP A 138 -65.41 -21.92 4.99
C ASP A 138 -64.52 -22.02 6.24
N GLU A 139 -64.77 -21.21 7.27
CA GLU A 139 -65.67 -21.52 8.38
C GLU A 139 -65.00 -22.38 9.48
N LEU A 140 -64.72 -21.69 10.60
CA LEU A 140 -64.74 -22.16 11.99
C LEU A 140 -64.24 -23.58 12.31
N ALA A 141 -63.03 -23.69 12.86
CA ALA A 141 -62.80 -24.48 14.08
C ALA A 141 -61.41 -24.20 14.66
N ALA A 142 -61.41 -23.73 15.91
CA ALA A 142 -60.24 -23.67 16.77
C ALA A 142 -59.69 -25.09 17.03
N ASN A 143 -58.40 -25.30 16.76
CA ASN A 143 -57.66 -26.47 17.22
C ASN A 143 -56.42 -26.02 18.01
N THR A 144 -56.66 -25.53 19.23
CA THR A 144 -55.66 -25.54 20.30
C THR A 144 -55.48 -27.00 20.75
N HIS A 145 -54.46 -27.67 20.25
CA HIS A 145 -54.12 -29.03 20.65
C HIS A 145 -53.46 -29.01 22.03
N PHE A 146 -54.28 -29.15 23.09
CA PHE A 146 -53.85 -29.56 24.41
C PHE A 146 -53.37 -31.02 24.37
N GLN A 147 -52.07 -31.25 24.49
CA GLN A 147 -51.52 -32.58 24.71
C GLN A 147 -51.66 -32.93 26.19
N ALA A 148 -52.73 -33.65 26.52
CA ALA A 148 -52.91 -34.22 27.85
C ALA A 148 -51.80 -35.24 28.12
N VAL A 149 -51.08 -35.02 29.22
CA VAL A 149 -50.14 -35.97 29.81
C VAL A 149 -50.96 -37.18 30.27
N ASN A 150 -51.01 -38.23 29.46
CA ASN A 150 -51.37 -39.54 29.95
C ASN A 150 -50.13 -40.12 30.64
N GLU A 151 -50.19 -40.17 31.97
CA GLU A 151 -49.34 -41.04 32.78
C GLU A 151 -49.80 -42.50 32.58
N PRO A 152 -49.00 -43.39 31.98
CA PRO A 152 -49.19 -44.81 32.20
C PRO A 152 -48.48 -45.22 33.49
N LYS A 153 -49.31 -45.45 34.51
CA LYS A 153 -49.21 -46.50 35.54
C LYS A 153 -47.80 -46.97 35.92
N ALA A 154 -47.47 -46.65 37.17
CA ALA A 154 -46.67 -47.52 38.02
C ALA A 154 -47.24 -48.95 38.02
N GLU A 155 -46.48 -49.90 37.45
CA GLU A 155 -46.55 -51.31 37.83
C GLU A 155 -45.20 -51.75 38.36
N SER A 156 -45.22 -52.01 39.67
CA SER A 156 -44.29 -52.84 40.40
C SER A 156 -44.13 -54.20 39.73
N SER A 157 -42.94 -54.50 39.21
CA SER A 157 -42.48 -55.87 39.00
C SER A 157 -41.14 -56.06 39.73
N VAL A 158 -41.27 -56.18 41.06
CA VAL A 158 -40.26 -56.79 41.89
C VAL A 158 -40.35 -58.30 41.63
N PHE A 159 -39.19 -58.93 41.37
CA PHE A 159 -38.97 -60.38 41.16
C PHE A 159 -39.33 -60.95 39.79
N ALA A 160 -38.36 -60.96 38.87
CA ALA A 160 -37.82 -62.18 38.26
C ALA A 160 -36.99 -61.84 37.01
N ASN A 161 -35.68 -61.67 37.15
CA ASN A 161 -34.75 -62.34 36.24
C ASN A 161 -33.34 -62.43 36.83
N ARG A 162 -33.08 -63.50 37.57
CA ARG A 162 -31.72 -63.99 37.81
C ARG A 162 -31.43 -64.99 36.68
N HIS A 163 -30.90 -64.53 35.55
CA HIS A 163 -30.02 -65.27 34.64
C HIS A 163 -29.71 -64.44 33.38
N ALA A 164 -28.56 -63.76 33.37
CA ALA A 164 -27.75 -63.44 32.18
C ALA A 164 -26.50 -62.62 32.57
N TRP A 165 -25.66 -63.18 33.44
CA TRP A 165 -24.48 -62.51 33.99
C TRP A 165 -23.24 -62.54 33.07
N LYS A 166 -23.38 -62.67 31.75
CA LYS A 166 -22.22 -62.70 30.83
C LYS A 166 -22.27 -61.80 29.60
N ASP A 167 -23.44 -61.38 29.11
CA ASP A 167 -23.51 -60.61 27.84
C ASP A 167 -23.83 -59.11 27.98
N GLN A 168 -24.31 -58.65 29.14
CA GLN A 168 -24.59 -57.21 29.35
C GLN A 168 -23.35 -56.38 29.74
N ASN A 169 -22.27 -57.02 30.20
CA ASN A 169 -21.04 -56.30 30.53
C ASN A 169 -20.41 -55.68 29.29
N LEU A 170 -20.38 -56.40 28.15
CA LEU A 170 -19.63 -55.95 26.98
C LEU A 170 -20.23 -54.67 26.36
N VAL A 171 -21.56 -54.57 26.30
CA VAL A 171 -22.26 -53.36 25.81
C VAL A 171 -22.10 -52.19 26.79
N GLY A 172 -22.13 -52.46 28.10
CA GLY A 172 -21.89 -51.44 29.13
C GLY A 172 -20.46 -50.86 29.08
N TRP A 173 -19.46 -51.73 28.92
CA TRP A 173 -18.06 -51.33 28.76
C TRP A 173 -17.84 -50.57 27.45
N ALA A 174 -18.48 -50.98 26.34
CA ALA A 174 -18.38 -50.25 25.07
C ALA A 174 -18.90 -48.81 25.17
N LYS A 175 -20.01 -48.57 25.87
CA LYS A 175 -20.54 -47.21 26.11
C LYS A 175 -19.61 -46.37 26.98
N LEU A 176 -19.05 -46.95 28.04
CA LEU A 176 -18.08 -46.27 28.90
C LEU A 176 -16.84 -45.86 28.09
N ILE A 177 -16.32 -46.77 27.27
CA ILE A 177 -15.17 -46.51 26.39
C ILE A 177 -15.52 -45.37 25.42
N ALA A 178 -16.67 -45.42 24.75
CA ALA A 178 -17.10 -44.40 23.78
C ALA A 178 -17.27 -43.00 24.41
N MET A 179 -17.86 -42.92 25.62
CA MET A 179 -18.01 -41.64 26.32
C MET A 179 -16.65 -41.10 26.76
N THR A 180 -15.76 -41.99 27.21
CA THR A 180 -14.41 -41.62 27.64
C THR A 180 -13.55 -41.16 26.45
N THR A 181 -13.60 -41.83 25.29
CA THR A 181 -12.89 -41.37 24.09
C THR A 181 -13.43 -40.04 23.60
N CYS A 182 -14.75 -39.82 23.62
CA CYS A 182 -15.32 -38.51 23.26
C CYS A 182 -14.83 -37.40 24.21
N LEU A 183 -14.77 -37.66 25.52
CA LEU A 183 -14.27 -36.70 26.49
C LEU A 183 -12.76 -36.43 26.34
N ILE A 184 -11.95 -37.46 26.08
CA ILE A 184 -10.52 -37.30 25.79
C ILE A 184 -10.33 -36.49 24.50
N LEU A 185 -11.08 -36.80 23.44
CA LEU A 185 -11.01 -36.05 22.18
C LEU A 185 -11.40 -34.58 22.38
N GLY A 186 -12.45 -34.32 23.15
CA GLY A 186 -12.87 -32.96 23.51
C GLY A 186 -11.79 -32.21 24.31
N ALA A 187 -11.17 -32.87 25.28
CA ALA A 187 -10.07 -32.29 26.06
C ALA A 187 -8.83 -32.01 25.20
N VAL A 188 -8.49 -32.90 24.25
CA VAL A 188 -7.38 -32.70 23.31
C VAL A 188 -7.67 -31.54 22.37
N LEU A 189 -8.87 -31.46 21.79
CA LEU A 189 -9.26 -30.34 20.92
C LEU A 189 -9.30 -29.02 21.68
N PHE A 190 -9.79 -29.02 22.93
CA PHE A 190 -9.78 -27.84 23.78
C PHE A 190 -8.36 -27.39 24.11
N PHE A 191 -7.47 -28.32 24.47
CA PHE A 191 -6.07 -28.01 24.74
C PHE A 191 -5.35 -27.51 23.49
N TRP A 192 -5.67 -28.07 22.32
CA TRP A 192 -5.13 -27.62 21.04
C TRP A 192 -5.63 -26.21 20.67
N ALA A 193 -6.91 -25.91 20.92
CA ALA A 193 -7.47 -24.57 20.74
C ALA A 193 -6.94 -23.55 21.76
N MET A 194 -6.48 -24.01 22.94
CA MET A 194 -5.85 -23.18 23.96
C MET A 194 -4.34 -22.99 23.77
N GLN A 195 -3.70 -23.72 22.85
CA GLN A 195 -2.28 -23.49 22.56
C GLN A 195 -2.14 -22.08 21.99
N THR A 196 -1.56 -21.19 22.80
CA THR A 196 -1.20 -19.85 22.36
C THR A 196 -0.30 -19.96 21.15
N PRO A 197 -0.56 -19.21 20.07
CA PRO A 197 0.28 -19.26 18.87
C PRO A 197 1.73 -19.01 19.26
N SER A 198 2.61 -19.79 18.63
CA SER A 198 4.03 -19.74 18.97
C SER A 198 4.58 -18.33 18.70
N PRO A 199 5.64 -17.88 19.43
CA PRO A 199 6.27 -16.58 19.18
C PRO A 199 6.65 -16.40 17.71
N ASN A 200 7.10 -17.46 17.06
CA ASN A 200 7.52 -17.43 15.65
C ASN A 200 6.36 -17.21 14.69
N GLU A 201 5.21 -17.82 14.95
CA GLU A 201 4.01 -17.67 14.13
C GLU A 201 3.46 -16.25 14.23
N LEU A 202 3.31 -15.73 15.46
CA LEU A 202 2.91 -14.33 15.67
C LEU A 202 3.91 -13.34 15.07
N TYR A 203 5.21 -13.65 15.11
CA TYR A 203 6.23 -12.82 14.51
C TYR A 203 6.15 -12.78 12.98
N ILE A 204 5.94 -13.92 12.32
CA ILE A 204 5.74 -13.99 10.87
C ILE A 204 4.47 -13.23 10.47
N ASP A 205 3.38 -13.40 11.22
CA ASP A 205 2.16 -12.65 10.99
C ASP A 205 2.35 -11.14 11.23
N ALA A 206 3.14 -10.75 12.22
CA ALA A 206 3.51 -9.36 12.43
C ALA A 206 4.30 -8.79 11.24
N LEU A 207 5.23 -9.56 10.65
CA LEU A 207 5.97 -9.14 9.44
C LEU A 207 5.04 -8.91 8.23
N SER A 208 3.91 -9.61 8.15
CA SER A 208 2.89 -9.39 7.11
C SER A 208 2.12 -8.06 7.27
N GLY A 209 2.31 -7.35 8.39
CA GLY A 209 1.61 -6.11 8.70
C GLY A 209 0.33 -6.30 9.52
N ASN A 210 0.10 -7.50 10.07
CA ASN A 210 -1.09 -7.75 10.89
C ASN A 210 -0.95 -7.13 12.29
N THR A 211 -1.70 -6.04 12.52
CA THR A 211 -1.66 -5.29 13.79
C THR A 211 -2.13 -6.08 15.01
N THR A 212 -3.05 -7.04 14.85
CA THR A 212 -3.54 -7.86 15.97
C THR A 212 -2.47 -8.85 16.41
N ALA A 213 -1.76 -9.47 15.47
CA ALA A 213 -0.63 -10.35 15.75
C ALA A 213 0.52 -9.59 16.43
N MET A 214 0.84 -8.38 15.96
CA MET A 214 1.84 -7.51 16.63
C MET A 214 1.44 -7.23 18.09
N GLN A 215 0.18 -6.86 18.34
CA GLN A 215 -0.29 -6.57 19.69
C GLN A 215 -0.27 -7.82 20.58
N ALA A 216 -0.71 -8.96 20.06
CA ALA A 216 -0.66 -10.24 20.78
C ALA A 216 0.78 -10.62 21.12
N PHE A 217 1.73 -10.46 20.18
CA PHE A 217 3.14 -10.72 20.42
C PHE A 217 3.71 -9.86 21.55
N LEU A 218 3.44 -8.55 21.52
CA LEU A 218 3.92 -7.62 22.56
C LEU A 218 3.29 -7.88 23.94
N GLN A 219 2.08 -8.43 23.99
CA GLN A 219 1.42 -8.79 25.26
C GLN A 219 1.89 -10.13 25.82
N LEU A 220 2.06 -11.13 24.96
CA LEU A 220 2.38 -12.51 25.36
C LEU A 220 3.88 -12.74 25.59
N TYR A 221 4.74 -12.02 24.86
CA TYR A 221 6.17 -12.30 24.82
C TYR A 221 7.03 -11.02 25.05
N PRO A 222 6.95 -10.39 26.24
CA PRO A 222 7.70 -9.16 26.54
C PRO A 222 9.22 -9.38 26.61
N ASP A 223 9.68 -10.60 26.92
CA ASP A 223 11.09 -10.94 27.09
C ASP A 223 11.77 -11.48 25.81
N ASP A 224 11.04 -11.58 24.68
CA ASP A 224 11.60 -12.06 23.42
C ASP A 224 12.56 -11.02 22.83
N ALA A 225 13.71 -11.46 22.30
CA ALA A 225 14.72 -10.58 21.69
C ALA A 225 14.15 -9.74 20.53
N ARG A 226 13.07 -10.19 19.88
CA ARG A 226 12.38 -9.51 18.78
C ARG A 226 11.31 -8.51 19.24
N PHE A 227 11.09 -8.36 20.55
CA PHE A 227 10.09 -7.45 21.10
C PHE A 227 10.25 -6.02 20.59
N THR A 228 11.50 -5.52 20.55
CA THR A 228 11.83 -4.19 20.05
C THR A 228 11.49 -4.05 18.57
N GLU A 229 11.86 -5.04 17.75
CA GLU A 229 11.56 -5.05 16.31
C GLU A 229 10.06 -5.04 16.02
N VAL A 230 9.27 -5.86 16.72
CA VAL A 230 7.81 -5.90 16.55
C VAL A 230 7.17 -4.59 17.02
N LYS A 231 7.68 -3.98 18.09
CA LYS A 231 7.23 -2.67 18.57
C LYS A 231 7.49 -1.58 17.53
N ASP A 232 8.65 -1.61 16.88
CA ASP A 232 9.00 -0.67 15.81
C ASP A 232 8.15 -0.89 14.56
N LEU A 233 7.85 -2.14 14.20
CA LEU A 233 6.91 -2.47 13.13
C LEU A 233 5.50 -1.93 13.41
N GLN A 234 5.00 -2.12 14.64
CA GLN A 234 3.69 -1.59 15.04
C GLN A 234 3.66 -0.06 14.92
N MET A 235 4.71 0.62 15.37
CA MET A 235 4.81 2.07 15.25
C MET A 235 4.86 2.52 13.79
N ALA A 236 5.59 1.81 12.94
CA ALA A 236 5.67 2.11 11.51
C ALA A 236 4.32 1.96 10.80
N VAL A 237 3.53 0.92 11.15
CA VAL A 237 2.18 0.74 10.62
C VAL A 237 1.24 1.84 11.11
N LYS A 238 1.30 2.19 12.41
CA LYS A 238 0.54 3.32 12.99
C LYS A 238 0.86 4.63 12.29
N LEU A 239 2.15 4.97 12.14
CA LEU A 239 2.61 6.17 11.44
C LEU A 239 2.10 6.22 10.00
N ARG A 240 2.18 5.11 9.25
CA ARG A 240 1.65 5.03 7.88
C ARG A 240 0.14 5.25 7.85
N GLY A 241 -0.59 4.68 8.80
CA GLY A 241 -2.04 4.88 8.93
C GLY A 241 -2.41 6.35 9.19
N VAL A 242 -1.73 6.99 10.14
CA VAL A 242 -1.92 8.41 10.48
C VAL A 242 -1.61 9.29 9.29
N LEU A 243 -0.47 9.08 8.63
CA LEU A 243 -0.11 9.86 7.44
C LEU A 243 -1.11 9.67 6.28
N LYS A 244 -1.60 8.44 6.06
CA LYS A 244 -2.62 8.20 5.03
C LYS A 244 -3.91 8.93 5.36
N ARG A 245 -4.34 8.91 6.63
CA ARG A 245 -5.52 9.63 7.12
C ARG A 245 -5.37 11.15 6.94
N LEU A 246 -4.27 11.72 7.43
CA LEU A 246 -4.01 13.17 7.34
C LEU A 246 -3.88 13.63 5.88
N ASN A 247 -3.20 12.86 5.03
CA ASN A 247 -3.13 13.18 3.59
C ASN A 247 -4.50 13.09 2.91
N ALA A 248 -5.34 12.12 3.29
CA ALA A 248 -6.70 12.02 2.75
C ALA A 248 -7.56 13.19 3.21
N GLN A 249 -7.49 13.58 4.48
CA GLN A 249 -8.18 14.75 5.03
C GLN A 249 -7.75 16.04 4.33
N ASN A 250 -6.44 16.23 4.13
CA ASN A 250 -5.90 17.40 3.44
C ASN A 250 -6.38 17.46 1.98
N LYS A 251 -6.34 16.33 1.26
CA LYS A 251 -6.81 16.25 -0.14
C LYS A 251 -8.30 16.50 -0.31
N LEU A 252 -9.12 16.07 0.65
CA LEU A 252 -10.57 16.19 0.56
C LEU A 252 -11.08 17.56 1.06
N GLY A 253 -10.29 18.31 1.81
CA GLY A 253 -10.68 19.61 2.35
C GLY A 253 -11.88 19.57 3.31
N ILE A 254 -12.25 18.38 3.81
CA ILE A 254 -13.44 18.19 4.66
C ILE A 254 -13.17 18.71 6.07
N THR A 255 -11.94 18.55 6.54
CA THR A 255 -11.49 18.99 7.87
C THR A 255 -10.26 19.86 7.69
N VAL A 256 -10.28 21.06 8.27
CA VAL A 256 -9.10 21.92 8.33
C VAL A 256 -8.10 21.24 9.25
N LEU A 257 -6.94 20.85 8.71
CA LEU A 257 -5.85 20.29 9.51
C LEU A 257 -5.30 21.37 10.44
N SER A 258 -4.93 20.99 11.65
CA SER A 258 -4.18 21.89 12.52
C SER A 258 -2.81 22.20 11.90
N PRO A 259 -2.20 23.37 12.19
CA PRO A 259 -0.85 23.70 11.72
C PRO A 259 0.20 22.64 12.12
N SER A 260 -0.01 21.98 13.26
CA SER A 260 0.85 20.90 13.74
C SER A 260 0.79 19.65 12.85
N GLU A 261 -0.40 19.26 12.40
CA GLU A 261 -0.62 18.10 11.52
C GLU A 261 -0.11 18.36 10.10
N GLU A 262 -0.37 19.55 9.56
CA GLU A 262 0.12 19.93 8.22
C GLU A 262 1.65 19.93 8.16
N SER A 263 2.28 20.55 9.16
CA SER A 263 3.74 20.56 9.26
C SER A 263 4.30 19.15 9.51
N PHE A 264 3.63 18.32 10.31
CA PHE A 264 4.01 16.93 10.52
C PHE A 264 3.99 16.12 9.21
N VAL A 265 2.93 16.24 8.41
CA VAL A 265 2.83 15.58 7.11
C VAL A 265 3.96 16.03 6.19
N SER A 266 4.24 17.33 6.11
CA SER A 266 5.31 17.90 5.27
C SER A 266 6.70 17.38 5.66
N VAL A 267 6.96 17.28 6.96
CA VAL A 267 8.24 16.80 7.50
C VAL A 267 8.42 15.29 7.29
N MET A 268 7.32 14.53 7.36
CA MET A 268 7.32 13.08 7.14
C MET A 268 7.35 12.66 5.67
N GLN A 269 7.11 13.60 4.74
CA GLN A 269 7.24 13.36 3.31
C GLN A 269 8.72 13.21 2.89
N GLY A 270 9.00 12.20 2.07
CA GLY A 270 10.34 11.96 1.53
C GLY A 270 11.31 11.23 2.47
N ARG A 271 10.86 10.76 3.64
CA ARG A 271 11.70 9.98 4.56
C ARG A 271 12.25 8.68 3.98
N ASP A 272 11.53 8.08 3.03
CA ASP A 272 11.98 6.89 2.32
C ASP A 272 13.10 7.21 1.31
N LEU A 273 13.16 8.45 0.81
CA LEU A 273 14.13 8.88 -0.19
C LEU A 273 15.41 9.42 0.45
N ASN A 274 15.26 10.29 1.47
CA ASN A 274 16.37 11.00 2.11
C ASN A 274 16.26 10.92 3.63
N PRO A 275 16.64 9.78 4.26
CA PRO A 275 16.42 9.56 5.69
C PRO A 275 17.14 10.60 6.57
N THR A 276 18.36 11.00 6.19
CA THR A 276 19.15 12.00 6.93
C THR A 276 18.49 13.38 6.90
N GLN A 277 17.99 13.80 5.74
CA GLN A 277 17.31 15.09 5.61
C GLN A 277 15.97 15.09 6.34
N ALA A 278 15.21 13.99 6.24
CA ALA A 278 13.96 13.83 6.97
C ALA A 278 14.19 13.85 8.48
N ALA A 279 15.22 13.17 9.00
CA ALA A 279 15.57 13.22 10.42
C ALA A 279 15.88 14.65 10.87
N ALA A 280 16.62 15.44 10.09
CA ALA A 280 16.89 16.85 10.39
C ALA A 280 15.61 17.70 10.42
N LYS A 281 14.69 17.49 9.48
CA LYS A 281 13.38 18.17 9.47
C LYS A 281 12.52 17.77 10.68
N ILE A 282 12.55 16.49 11.08
CA ILE A 282 11.84 16.01 12.27
C ILE A 282 12.39 16.69 13.52
N VAL A 283 13.70 16.89 13.64
CA VAL A 283 14.29 17.65 14.76
C VAL A 283 13.77 19.08 14.79
N GLN A 284 13.72 19.76 13.65
CA GLN A 284 13.19 21.13 13.58
C GLN A 284 11.72 21.20 14.00
N TRP A 285 10.92 20.22 13.56
CA TRP A 285 9.52 20.11 13.95
C TRP A 285 9.36 19.85 15.46
N LEU A 286 10.14 18.90 16.01
CA LEU A 286 10.14 18.61 17.44
C LEU A 286 10.56 19.82 18.27
N ASN A 287 11.54 20.61 17.85
CA ASN A 287 11.94 21.82 18.57
C ASN A 287 10.79 22.84 18.69
N VAL A 288 9.88 22.89 17.72
CA VAL A 288 8.71 23.79 17.74
C VAL A 288 7.61 23.24 18.63
N TYR A 289 7.28 21.95 18.52
CA TYR A 289 6.08 21.38 19.14
C TYR A 289 6.31 20.58 20.43
N ASP A 290 7.54 20.16 20.75
CA ASP A 290 7.87 19.40 21.97
C ASP A 290 8.11 20.30 23.19
N SER A 291 8.10 21.63 23.02
CA SER A 291 8.44 22.58 24.08
C SER A 291 7.35 22.72 25.16
N GLU A 292 6.11 22.33 24.89
CA GLU A 292 4.97 22.50 25.83
C GLU A 292 4.13 21.20 25.99
N PRO A 293 4.68 20.14 26.59
CA PRO A 293 4.00 18.85 26.70
C PRO A 293 2.76 18.87 27.61
N GLU A 294 2.67 19.83 28.54
CA GLU A 294 1.55 19.89 29.51
C GLU A 294 0.25 20.44 28.89
N ASN A 295 0.35 21.24 27.83
CA ASN A 295 -0.81 21.83 27.13
C ASN A 295 -1.09 21.16 25.78
N ALA A 296 -0.28 20.16 25.40
CA ALA A 296 -0.42 19.51 24.12
C ALA A 296 -1.73 18.71 24.08
N ASP A 297 -2.52 18.95 23.04
CA ASP A 297 -3.65 18.08 22.71
C ASP A 297 -3.18 16.63 22.63
N ARG A 298 -4.03 15.70 23.08
CA ARG A 298 -3.70 14.25 23.09
C ARG A 298 -3.20 13.76 21.72
N GLU A 299 -3.77 14.29 20.64
CA GLU A 299 -3.38 13.97 19.27
C GLU A 299 -1.96 14.49 18.93
N LEU A 300 -1.62 15.70 19.37
CA LEU A 300 -0.28 16.26 19.20
C LEU A 300 0.76 15.45 19.98
N GLY A 301 0.43 15.01 21.20
CA GLY A 301 1.29 14.14 22.00
C GLY A 301 1.60 12.82 21.28
N GLU A 302 0.60 12.19 20.66
CA GLU A 302 0.79 10.98 19.84
C GLU A 302 1.69 11.25 18.61
N LEU A 303 1.53 12.40 17.94
CA LEU A 303 2.40 12.82 16.81
C LEU A 303 3.84 13.05 17.23
N ILE A 304 4.07 13.69 18.38
CA ILE A 304 5.41 13.91 18.95
C ILE A 304 6.09 12.58 19.26
N GLU A 305 5.38 11.64 19.87
CA GLU A 305 5.94 10.31 20.16
C GLU A 305 6.31 9.55 18.87
N MET A 306 5.44 9.61 17.85
CA MET A 306 5.72 9.02 16.53
C MET A 306 6.93 9.68 15.86
N ALA A 307 7.04 11.01 15.92
CA ALA A 307 8.16 11.76 15.38
C ALA A 307 9.49 11.38 16.03
N LYS A 308 9.55 11.34 17.37
CA LYS A 308 10.77 10.96 18.13
C LYS A 308 11.26 9.56 17.75
N ARG A 309 10.35 8.59 17.67
CA ARG A 309 10.72 7.20 17.30
C ARG A 309 11.18 7.10 15.85
N GLU A 310 10.50 7.76 14.92
CA GLU A 310 10.90 7.73 13.51
C GLU A 310 12.25 8.45 13.31
N GLN A 311 12.52 9.54 14.03
CA GLN A 311 13.84 10.19 14.02
C GLN A 311 14.95 9.20 14.42
N GLN A 312 14.79 8.52 15.56
CA GLN A 312 15.77 7.55 16.05
C GLN A 312 16.03 6.46 15.01
N ARG A 313 14.94 5.91 14.45
CA ARG A 313 15.00 4.87 13.41
C ARG A 313 15.69 5.36 12.13
N LEU A 314 15.45 6.60 11.71
CA LEU A 314 16.10 7.19 10.54
C LEU A 314 17.60 7.40 10.79
N LEU A 315 17.99 7.80 12.00
CA LEU A 315 19.41 7.93 12.38
C LEU A 315 20.13 6.59 12.40
N GLU A 316 19.49 5.53 12.87
CA GLU A 316 20.04 4.17 12.87
C GLU A 316 20.14 3.59 11.45
N ARG A 317 19.22 3.94 10.55
CA ARG A 317 19.24 3.51 9.13
C ARG A 317 20.13 4.36 8.24
N ALA A 318 20.34 5.63 8.59
CA ALA A 318 21.17 6.56 7.82
C ALA A 318 22.57 6.02 7.50
N PRO A 319 23.34 5.38 8.39
CA PRO A 319 24.67 4.86 8.04
C PRO A 319 24.64 3.75 6.98
N LEU A 320 23.51 3.05 6.80
CA LEU A 320 23.39 1.90 5.91
C LEU A 320 22.77 2.24 4.54
N ASN A 321 21.88 3.24 4.48
CA ASN A 321 21.13 3.60 3.26
C ASN A 321 21.47 5.00 2.70
N ALA A 322 22.37 5.77 3.32
CA ALA A 322 22.75 7.11 2.84
C ALA A 322 23.76 7.10 1.67
N ILE A 323 23.71 6.11 0.77
CA ILE A 323 24.17 6.38 -0.59
C ILE A 323 23.00 7.12 -1.25
N ASP A 324 23.01 8.44 -1.12
CA ASP A 324 22.14 9.34 -1.89
C ASP A 324 22.05 8.80 -3.32
N GLN A 325 20.84 8.67 -3.89
CA GLN A 325 20.70 8.14 -5.25
C GLN A 325 21.61 8.87 -6.25
N ARG A 326 21.88 10.16 -6.01
CA ARG A 326 22.83 10.96 -6.78
C ARG A 326 24.26 10.48 -6.59
N ALA A 327 24.69 10.21 -5.35
CA ALA A 327 25.98 9.58 -5.06
C ALA A 327 26.08 8.21 -5.71
N GLY A 328 25.00 7.41 -5.69
CA GLY A 328 24.91 6.13 -6.36
C GLY A 328 25.07 6.23 -7.88
N ASN A 329 24.46 7.23 -8.51
CA ASN A 329 24.64 7.50 -9.94
C ASN A 329 26.06 7.97 -10.27
N LEU A 330 26.67 8.78 -9.41
CA LEU A 330 28.08 9.17 -9.52
C LEU A 330 29.01 7.96 -9.39
N LEU A 331 28.77 7.06 -8.44
CA LEU A 331 29.51 5.80 -8.29
C LEU A 331 29.37 4.90 -9.52
N LYS A 332 28.16 4.80 -10.09
CA LYS A 332 27.94 4.08 -11.36
C LYS A 332 28.73 4.71 -12.51
N ARG A 333 28.80 6.03 -12.58
CA ARG A 333 29.59 6.76 -13.60
C ARG A 333 31.09 6.55 -13.39
N ILE A 334 31.58 6.60 -12.15
CA ILE A 334 32.97 6.30 -11.79
C ILE A 334 33.34 4.87 -12.22
N ARG A 335 32.45 3.90 -11.96
CA ARG A 335 32.66 2.51 -12.38
C ARG A 335 32.73 2.37 -13.90
N ARG A 336 31.79 2.96 -14.63
CA ARG A 336 31.79 2.96 -16.10
C ARG A 336 33.02 3.65 -16.68
N ALA A 337 33.44 4.78 -16.11
CA ALA A 337 34.66 5.46 -16.52
C ALA A 337 35.89 4.56 -16.30
N SER A 338 35.96 3.81 -15.20
CA SER A 338 37.07 2.89 -14.94
C SER A 338 37.09 1.63 -15.81
N GLU A 339 36.00 1.33 -16.53
CA GLU A 339 35.92 0.24 -17.51
C GLU A 339 36.37 0.68 -18.92
N SER A 340 36.60 1.98 -19.14
CA SER A 340 37.13 2.49 -20.40
C SER A 340 38.62 2.17 -20.56
N ASP A 341 39.03 1.76 -21.76
CA ASP A 341 40.41 1.41 -22.09
C ASP A 341 41.36 2.63 -22.17
N ASP A 342 40.83 3.86 -22.26
CA ASP A 342 41.66 5.08 -22.35
C ASP A 342 41.99 5.63 -20.95
N PRO A 343 43.23 5.44 -20.44
CA PRO A 343 43.61 5.86 -19.10
C PRO A 343 43.62 7.39 -18.92
N GLU A 344 43.76 8.17 -20.00
CA GLU A 344 43.75 9.63 -19.92
C GLU A 344 42.31 10.17 -19.82
N GLN A 345 41.36 9.54 -20.53
CA GLN A 345 39.94 9.85 -20.38
C GLN A 345 39.44 9.52 -18.96
N VAL A 346 39.82 8.36 -18.40
CA VAL A 346 39.45 7.98 -17.03
C VAL A 346 39.94 9.03 -16.02
N LYS A 347 41.21 9.47 -16.13
CA LYS A 347 41.76 10.49 -15.23
C LYS A 347 41.01 11.81 -15.34
N LYS A 348 40.68 12.24 -16.56
CA LYS A 348 39.95 13.50 -16.80
C LYS A 348 38.57 13.46 -16.16
N GLU A 349 37.84 12.36 -16.32
CA GLU A 349 36.50 12.20 -15.72
C GLU A 349 36.56 12.12 -14.19
N LEU A 350 37.50 11.35 -13.61
CA LEU A 350 37.65 11.25 -12.16
C LEU A 350 38.05 12.59 -11.54
N ASN A 351 38.98 13.32 -12.15
CA ASN A 351 39.35 14.66 -11.68
C ASN A 351 38.18 15.64 -11.77
N GLY A 352 37.41 15.62 -12.86
CA GLY A 352 36.22 16.46 -13.00
C GLY A 352 35.18 16.17 -11.91
N ILE A 353 34.99 14.91 -11.53
CA ILE A 353 34.09 14.53 -10.44
C ILE A 353 34.61 15.05 -9.09
N ILE A 354 35.90 14.88 -8.80
CA ILE A 354 36.50 15.37 -7.55
C ILE A 354 36.37 16.89 -7.47
N ASP A 355 36.73 17.61 -8.53
CA ASP A 355 36.71 19.07 -8.56
C ASP A 355 35.29 19.62 -8.39
N THR A 356 34.32 19.06 -9.13
CA THR A 356 32.93 19.54 -9.10
C THR A 356 32.19 19.19 -7.80
N PHE A 357 32.50 18.04 -7.18
CA PHE A 357 31.68 17.50 -6.09
C PHE A 357 32.38 17.41 -4.73
N SER A 358 33.64 17.85 -4.60
CA SER A 358 34.41 17.76 -3.35
C SER A 358 33.76 18.48 -2.16
N GLU A 359 33.09 19.61 -2.39
CA GLU A 359 32.46 20.42 -1.35
C GLU A 359 31.09 19.89 -0.90
N ILE A 360 30.53 18.93 -1.65
CA ILE A 360 29.15 18.51 -1.49
C ILE A 360 29.08 17.30 -0.55
N ALA A 361 28.44 17.49 0.61
CA ALA A 361 28.39 16.50 1.69
C ALA A 361 27.84 15.13 1.26
N TRP A 362 26.82 15.09 0.39
CA TRP A 362 26.23 13.84 -0.09
C TRP A 362 27.13 13.11 -1.11
N ALA A 363 28.05 13.81 -1.77
CA ALA A 363 28.93 13.23 -2.78
C ALA A 363 30.22 12.64 -2.19
N LYS A 364 30.48 12.84 -0.89
CA LYS A 364 31.69 12.35 -0.21
C LYS A 364 32.06 10.89 -0.53
N PRO A 365 31.13 9.91 -0.49
CA PRO A 365 31.48 8.52 -0.81
C PRO A 365 31.99 8.36 -2.25
N ALA A 366 31.39 9.08 -3.21
CA ALA A 366 31.80 9.05 -4.61
C ALA A 366 33.14 9.76 -4.83
N VAL A 367 33.37 10.90 -4.18
CA VAL A 367 34.64 11.65 -4.27
C VAL A 367 35.79 10.85 -3.67
N GLU A 368 35.57 10.16 -2.54
CA GLU A 368 36.56 9.28 -1.93
C GLU A 368 36.91 8.10 -2.83
N GLU A 369 35.92 7.48 -3.47
CA GLU A 369 36.16 6.36 -4.40
C GLU A 369 36.87 6.82 -5.69
N ALA A 370 36.48 7.97 -6.25
CA ALA A 370 37.17 8.58 -7.39
C ALA A 370 38.64 8.89 -7.06
N SER A 371 38.88 9.50 -5.88
CA SER A 371 40.23 9.82 -5.41
C SER A 371 41.08 8.57 -5.23
N ARG A 372 40.50 7.50 -4.67
CA ARG A 372 41.16 6.20 -4.50
C ARG A 372 41.56 5.60 -5.85
N LYS A 373 40.67 5.62 -6.84
CA LYS A 373 40.94 5.10 -8.20
C LYS A 373 42.01 5.93 -8.93
N LEU A 374 41.95 7.24 -8.83
CA LEU A 374 42.94 8.15 -9.42
C LEU A 374 44.35 7.88 -8.85
N ASN A 375 44.45 7.67 -7.53
CA ASN A 375 45.72 7.34 -6.88
C ASN A 375 46.25 5.97 -7.34
N ALA A 376 45.38 4.97 -7.50
CA ALA A 376 45.78 3.66 -8.02
C ALA A 376 46.38 3.75 -9.45
N LEU A 377 45.78 4.56 -10.33
CA LEU A 377 46.29 4.77 -11.69
C LEU A 377 47.66 5.48 -11.71
N LYS A 378 47.90 6.43 -10.80
CA LYS A 378 49.20 7.10 -10.66
C LYS A 378 50.29 6.11 -10.24
N THR A 379 49.98 5.21 -9.31
CA THR A 379 50.93 4.19 -8.82
C THR A 379 51.33 3.20 -9.92
N VAL A 380 50.39 2.78 -10.78
CA VAL A 380 50.70 1.87 -11.90
C VAL A 380 51.63 2.52 -12.91
N LYS A 381 51.40 3.80 -13.27
CA LYS A 381 52.24 4.53 -14.22
C LYS A 381 53.68 4.70 -13.71
N GLY A 382 53.85 5.03 -12.42
CA GLY A 382 55.18 5.21 -11.83
C GLY A 382 56.01 3.92 -11.74
N LYS A 383 55.39 2.73 -11.79
CA LYS A 383 56.10 1.45 -11.74
C LYS A 383 56.58 0.96 -13.11
N GLY A 384 55.92 1.39 -14.20
CA GLY A 384 56.31 1.03 -15.56
C GLY A 384 57.50 1.83 -16.10
N GLU A 385 57.73 3.04 -15.58
CA GLU A 385 58.79 3.93 -16.09
C GLU A 385 60.18 3.63 -15.49
N VAL A 386 60.24 2.83 -14.42
CA VAL A 386 61.50 2.51 -13.71
C VAL A 386 62.16 1.21 -14.22
N SER A 387 61.47 0.35 -14.99
CA SER A 387 62.08 -0.93 -15.45
C SER A 387 62.92 -0.83 -16.72
N ASP A 388 62.88 0.28 -17.45
CA ASP A 388 63.51 0.38 -18.77
C ASP A 388 64.88 1.10 -18.76
N THR A 389 65.41 1.49 -17.58
CA THR A 389 66.66 2.26 -17.49
C THR A 389 67.87 1.52 -16.91
N GLU A 390 67.79 0.21 -16.62
CA GLU A 390 68.90 -0.50 -15.97
C GLU A 390 69.27 -1.82 -16.65
N VAL A 391 69.78 -1.74 -17.89
CA VAL A 391 70.76 -2.71 -18.42
C VAL A 391 71.77 -1.95 -19.27
N GLN A 392 72.78 -1.34 -18.63
CA GLN A 392 74.07 -1.12 -19.29
C GLN A 392 74.91 -2.39 -19.13
N PRO A 393 75.20 -3.16 -20.19
CA PRO A 393 76.16 -4.25 -20.10
C PRO A 393 77.56 -3.63 -20.04
N SER A 394 78.18 -3.74 -18.86
CA SER A 394 79.61 -3.51 -18.66
C SER A 394 80.39 -4.43 -19.60
N LYS A 395 81.14 -3.83 -20.52
CA LYS A 395 82.17 -4.51 -21.32
C LYS A 395 83.42 -4.68 -20.45
N GLU A 396 83.86 -5.91 -20.28
CA GLU A 396 85.28 -6.26 -20.05
C GLU A 396 85.82 -6.98 -21.28
#